data_AF-A0AAV0QNA0-F1
#
_entry.id   AF-A0AAV0QNA0-F1
#
_cell.length_a   1.000
_cell.length_b   1.000
_cell.length_c   1.000
_cell.angle_alpha   90.00
_cell.angle_beta   90.00
_cell.angle_gamma   90.00
#
_symmetry.space_group_name_H-M   'P 1'
#
loop_
_entity.id
_entity.type
_entity.pdbx_description
1 polymer ?
#
loop_
_entity_poly.entity_id
_entity_poly.type
_entity_poly.pdbx_seq_one_letter_code
_entity_poly.pdbx_strand_id
1 'polypeptide(L)' 'MVREEWTTEVFDAELVSSQSVEEDMVQMLQIALACVVKGPEIRPTMDEVVRLIKETVRPNGAAERKSESENTNVYEHHE' A
#
# COMPACT_ATOMS: atom_id res chain seq x y z
N MET A 1 14.32 11.87 -10.34
CA MET A 1 15.04 10.65 -10.74
C MET A 1 15.54 10.02 -9.46
N VAL A 2 14.80 9.01 -8.98
CA VAL A 2 15.17 8.24 -7.78
C VAL A 2 16.36 7.39 -8.18
N ARG A 3 17.50 7.60 -7.53
CA ARG A 3 18.73 6.84 -7.76
C ARG A 3 18.56 5.44 -7.14
N GLU A 4 19.01 4.42 -7.85
CA GLU A 4 18.94 2.98 -7.53
C GLU A 4 19.64 2.57 -6.21
N GLU A 5 20.10 3.53 -5.40
CA GLU A 5 20.90 3.31 -4.20
C GLU A 5 20.14 3.49 -2.87
N TRP A 6 18.84 3.79 -2.90
CA TRP A 6 18.04 3.94 -1.66
C TRP A 6 17.12 2.76 -1.34
N THR A 7 16.89 1.82 -2.27
CA THR A 7 15.94 0.70 -2.03
C THR A 7 16.52 -0.39 -1.14
N THR A 8 17.84 -0.60 -1.16
CA THR A 8 18.51 -1.63 -0.36
C THR A 8 18.74 -1.25 1.11
N GLU A 9 18.73 0.05 1.46
CA GLU A 9 18.90 0.50 2.85
C GLU A 9 17.58 0.62 3.63
N VAL A 10 16.45 0.76 2.93
CA VAL A 10 15.14 1.00 3.54
C VAL A 10 14.34 -0.29 3.69
N PHE A 11 14.60 -1.28 2.85
CA PHE A 11 13.91 -2.57 2.88
C PHE A 11 14.83 -3.67 3.42
N ASP A 12 14.31 -4.44 4.37
CA ASP A 12 15.01 -5.60 4.91
C ASP A 12 15.32 -6.61 3.81
N ALA A 13 16.57 -7.01 3.66
CA ALA A 13 17.02 -7.94 2.63
C ALA A 13 16.27 -9.30 2.70
N GLU A 14 15.80 -9.72 3.88
CA GLU A 14 15.00 -10.94 4.04
C GLU A 14 13.57 -10.77 3.47
N LEU A 15 13.02 -9.55 3.51
CA LEU A 15 11.68 -9.22 3.01
C LEU A 15 11.66 -9.07 1.48
N VAL A 16 12.79 -8.72 0.87
CA VAL A 16 12.96 -8.46 -0.57
C VAL A 16 13.42 -9.73 -1.34
N SER A 17 13.24 -10.92 -0.76
CA SER A 17 13.73 -12.19 -1.32
C SER A 17 13.17 -12.56 -2.71
N SER A 18 12.15 -11.84 -3.21
CA SER A 18 11.65 -11.96 -4.58
C SER A 18 11.52 -10.59 -5.26
N GLN A 19 11.93 -10.51 -6.53
CA GLN A 19 11.90 -9.27 -7.33
C GLN A 19 10.49 -8.66 -7.41
N SER A 20 9.44 -9.49 -7.47
CA SER A 20 8.06 -8.99 -7.48
C SER A 20 7.64 -8.30 -6.17
N VAL A 21 8.15 -8.76 -5.03
CA VAL A 21 7.84 -8.14 -3.72
C VAL A 21 8.62 -6.84 -3.56
N GLU A 22 9.85 -6.76 -4.08
CA GLU A 22 10.62 -5.51 -4.11
C GLU A 22 9.85 -4.38 -4.82
N GLU A 23 9.33 -4.66 -6.03
CA GLU A 23 8.60 -3.70 -6.83
C GLU A 23 7.35 -3.17 -6.11
N ASP A 24 6.57 -4.07 -5.49
CA ASP A 24 5.39 -3.69 -4.70
C ASP A 24 5.77 -2.83 -3.49
N MET A 25 6.88 -3.16 -2.81
CA MET A 25 7.37 -2.40 -1.66
C MET A 25 7.88 -1.01 -2.05
N VAL A 26 8.62 -0.89 -3.15
CA VAL A 26 9.02 0.40 -3.72
C VAL A 26 7.79 1.24 -4.05
N GLN A 27 6.77 0.63 -4.65
CA GLN A 27 5.55 1.34 -5.03
C GLN A 27 4.76 1.80 -3.79
N MET A 28 4.70 0.99 -2.73
CA MET A 28 4.10 1.38 -1.44
C MET A 28 4.85 2.56 -0.79
N LEU A 29 6.18 2.55 -0.82
CA LEU A 29 6.99 3.66 -0.32
C LEU A 29 6.73 4.95 -1.10
N GLN A 30 6.61 4.86 -2.43
CA GLN A 30 6.27 6.02 -3.26
C GLN A 30 4.90 6.61 -2.92
N ILE A 31 3.89 5.77 -2.65
CA ILE A 31 2.57 6.22 -2.19
C ILE A 31 2.70 6.96 -0.85
N ALA A 32 3.47 6.41 0.10
CA ALA A 32 3.70 7.05 1.39
C ALA A 32 4.39 8.42 1.26
N LEU A 33 5.41 8.52 0.40
CA LEU A 33 6.11 9.79 0.14
C LEU A 33 5.20 10.84 -0.50
N ALA A 34 4.30 10.44 -1.40
CA ALA A 34 3.29 11.33 -1.96
C ALA A 34 2.33 11.87 -0.89
N CYS A 35 1.97 11.05 0.10
CA CYS A 35 1.08 11.46 1.20
C CYS A 35 1.68 12.54 2.12
N VAL A 36 3.01 12.62 2.21
CA VAL A 36 3.72 13.52 3.15
C VAL A 36 4.44 14.68 2.46
N VAL A 37 4.18 14.92 1.18
CA VAL A 37 4.78 16.03 0.46
C VAL A 37 4.43 17.38 1.12
N LYS A 38 5.37 18.34 1.07
CA LYS A 38 5.25 19.63 1.76
C LYS A 38 4.00 20.43 1.35
N GLY A 39 3.59 20.35 0.10
CA GLY A 39 2.37 20.99 -0.42
C GLY A 39 1.13 20.17 -0.09
N PRO A 40 0.27 20.56 0.88
CA PRO A 40 -0.95 19.83 1.19
C PRO A 40 -1.91 19.73 0.01
N GLU A 41 -1.90 20.71 -0.89
CA GLU A 41 -2.74 20.79 -2.09
C GLU A 41 -2.44 19.74 -3.16
N ILE A 42 -1.23 19.15 -3.15
CA ILE A 42 -0.82 18.10 -4.08
C ILE A 42 -0.78 16.72 -3.44
N ARG A 43 -1.17 16.59 -2.16
CA ARG A 43 -1.31 15.28 -1.52
C ARG A 43 -2.50 14.55 -2.13
N PRO A 44 -2.39 13.24 -2.37
CA PRO A 44 -3.52 12.46 -2.81
C PRO A 44 -4.62 12.46 -1.74
N THR A 45 -5.87 12.40 -2.19
CA THR A 45 -7.02 12.09 -1.34
C THR A 45 -6.91 10.65 -0.81
N MET A 46 -7.54 10.35 0.32
CA MET A 46 -7.51 8.99 0.86
C MET A 46 -8.15 7.96 -0.11
N ASP A 47 -9.12 8.37 -0.92
CA ASP A 47 -9.71 7.50 -1.96
C ASP A 47 -8.69 7.15 -3.05
N GLU A 48 -7.89 8.13 -3.49
CA GLU A 48 -6.78 7.89 -4.42
C GLU A 48 -5.72 6.99 -3.79
N VAL A 49 -5.38 7.20 -2.51
CA VAL A 49 -4.44 6.34 -1.79
C VAL A 49 -4.93 4.90 -1.75
N VAL A 50 -6.20 4.66 -1.40
CA VAL A 50 -6.79 3.31 -1.38
C VAL A 50 -6.75 2.68 -2.76
N ARG A 51 -7.05 3.44 -3.81
CA ARG A 51 -6.97 2.96 -5.20
C ARG A 51 -5.54 2.56 -5.57
N LEU A 52 -4.56 3.43 -5.28
CA LEU A 52 -3.14 3.17 -5.56
C LEU A 52 -2.63 1.94 -4.80
N ILE A 53 -2.99 1.77 -3.52
CA ILE A 53 -2.61 0.59 -2.73
C ILE A 53 -3.18 -0.69 -3.34
N LYS A 54 -4.44 -0.68 -3.78
CA LYS A 54 -5.06 -1.84 -4.45
C LYS A 54 -4.43 -2.18 -5.80
N GLU A 55 -3.94 -1.17 -6.52
CA GLU A 55 -3.22 -1.34 -7.79
C GLU A 55 -1.81 -1.91 -7.58
N THR A 56 -1.15 -1.49 -6.50
CA THR A 56 0.17 -2.01 -6.08
C THR A 56 0.07 -3.47 -5.63
N VAL A 57 -0.85 -3.80 -4.72
CA VAL A 57 -1.04 -5.17 -4.25
C VAL A 57 -1.86 -5.93 -5.31
N ARG A 58 -1.20 -6.41 -6.36
CA ARG A 58 -1.87 -7.31 -7.32
C ARG A 58 -2.36 -8.54 -6.55
N PRO A 59 -3.61 -9.00 -6.74
CA PRO A 59 -4.08 -10.26 -6.20
C PRO A 59 -3.46 -11.46 -6.93
N ASN A 60 -2.14 -11.50 -7.12
CA ASN A 60 -1.39 -12.69 -7.52
C ASN A 60 -0.99 -13.50 -6.27
N GLY A 61 -1.99 -13.72 -5.42
CA GLY A 61 -1.94 -14.46 -4.18
C GLY A 61 -3.33 -14.97 -3.78
N ALA A 62 -4.16 -15.33 -4.77
CA ALA A 62 -5.38 -16.12 -4.55
C ALA A 62 -5.08 -17.59 -4.14
N ALA A 63 -3.96 -17.81 -3.45
CA ALA A 63 -3.72 -18.95 -2.60
C ALA A 63 -3.57 -18.40 -1.18
N GLU A 64 -4.59 -18.67 -0.36
CA GLU A 64 -4.60 -18.55 1.11
C GLU A 64 -4.87 -17.15 1.70
N ARG A 65 -6.12 -16.71 1.55
CA ARG A 65 -6.95 -16.33 2.71
C ARG A 65 -8.43 -16.39 2.32
N LYS A 66 -8.99 -17.60 2.33
CA LYS A 66 -10.43 -17.79 2.55
C LYS A 66 -10.70 -17.64 4.05
N SER A 67 -11.34 -16.54 4.42
CA SER A 67 -12.30 -16.39 5.53
C SER A 67 -12.65 -14.90 5.56
N GLU A 68 -13.68 -14.44 4.84
CA GLU A 68 -15.10 -14.55 5.21
C GLU A 68 -15.40 -13.83 6.53
N SER A 69 -15.80 -12.57 6.40
CA SER A 69 -17.07 -12.08 6.94
C SER A 69 -17.28 -10.66 6.46
N GLU A 70 -18.13 -10.52 5.44
CA GLU A 70 -19.01 -9.35 5.33
C GLU A 70 -19.82 -9.29 6.63
N ASN A 71 -19.68 -8.23 7.41
CA ASN A 71 -20.71 -7.86 8.37
C ASN A 71 -21.17 -6.44 8.06
N THR A 72 -22.20 -6.38 7.22
CA THR A 72 -22.99 -5.20 6.94
C THR A 72 -23.76 -4.77 8.20
N ASN A 73 -23.64 -3.47 8.52
CA ASN A 73 -24.42 -2.66 9.46
C ASN A 73 -24.62 -3.18 10.90
N VAL A 74 -24.30 -2.33 11.89
CA VAL A 74 -25.25 -1.66 12.80
C VAL A 74 -24.44 -0.64 13.64
N TYR A 75 -24.36 0.61 13.21
CA TYR A 75 -24.33 1.73 14.18
C TYR A 75 -25.66 2.46 14.04
N GLU A 76 -26.72 1.72 14.34
CA GLU A 76 -28.01 2.27 14.63
C GLU A 76 -28.01 2.66 16.10
N HIS A 77 -28.38 3.93 16.33
CA HIS A 77 -28.70 4.57 17.59
C HIS A 77 -29.25 3.61 18.66
N HIS A 78 -28.77 3.71 19.90
CA HIS A 78 -29.64 3.76 21.08
C HIS A 78 -28.92 4.42 22.26
N GLU A 79 -29.74 5.10 23.07
CA GLU A 79 -29.50 6.19 24.04
C GLU A 79 -28.48 5.96 25.16
#